data_AF-A0A0P7H7S7-F1
#
_entry.id   AF-A0A0P7H7S7-F1
#
_cell.length_a   1.000
_cell.length_b   1.000
_cell.length_c   1.000
_cell.angle_alpha   90.00
_cell.angle_beta   90.00
_cell.angle_gamma   90.00
#
_symmetry.space_group_name_H-M   'P 1'
#
loop_
_entity.id
_entity.type
_entity.pdbx_description
1 polymer ?
#
loop_
_entity_poly.entity_id
_entity_poly.type
_entity_poly.pdbx_seq_one_letter_code
_entity_poly.pdbx_strand_id
1 'polypeptide(L)'
;MVDTALLWIGLLVLVVVAGIGVAAWQFATTGERPLRPLAIAAAAFAGVFQLGQANGYFRPTAAAVLTAACLLLAVGLIVMEFRSDE
;
A
#
# COMPACT_ATOMS: atom_id res chain seq x y z
N MET A 1 -24.78 4.26 12.79
CA MET A 1 -23.51 5.00 12.95
C MET A 1 -22.47 4.25 12.13
N VAL A 2 -21.85 4.89 11.14
CA VAL A 2 -20.76 4.23 10.38
C VAL A 2 -19.60 4.02 11.35
N ASP A 3 -19.05 2.81 11.38
CA ASP A 3 -17.91 2.48 12.23
C ASP A 3 -16.70 3.33 11.79
N THR A 4 -16.12 4.10 12.71
CA THR A 4 -14.96 4.96 12.44
C THR A 4 -13.80 4.15 11.84
N ALA A 5 -13.66 2.87 12.20
CA ALA A 5 -12.66 1.99 11.63
C ALA A 5 -12.87 1.75 10.13
N LEU A 6 -14.12 1.59 9.69
CA LEU A 6 -14.45 1.42 8.27
C LEU A 6 -14.16 2.69 7.45
N LEU A 7 -14.31 3.87 8.05
CA LEU A 7 -13.93 5.13 7.39
C LEU A 7 -12.42 5.21 7.15
N TRP A 8 -11.61 4.84 8.14
CA TRP A 8 -10.15 4.82 8.00
C TRP A 8 -9.67 3.76 7.01
N ILE A 9 -10.28 2.56 7.02
CA ILE A 9 -10.00 1.53 6.01
C ILE A 9 -10.36 2.05 4.62
N GLY A 10 -11.53 2.67 4.46
CA GLY A 10 -11.96 3.28 3.21
C GLY A 10 -10.98 4.35 2.71
N LEU A 11 -10.50 5.22 3.61
CA LEU A 11 -9.50 6.24 3.29
C LEU A 11 -8.18 5.62 2.80
N LEU A 12 -7.68 4.58 3.48
CA LEU A 12 -6.46 3.89 3.09
C LEU A 12 -6.62 3.21 1.72
N VAL A 13 -7.78 2.60 1.45
CA VAL A 13 -8.09 2.03 0.13
C VAL A 13 -8.11 3.11 -0.95
N LEU A 14 -8.64 4.30 -0.67
CA LEU A 14 -8.58 5.42 -1.61
C LEU A 14 -7.13 5.85 -1.91
N VAL A 15 -6.26 5.89 -0.88
CA VAL A 15 -4.83 6.18 -1.06
C VAL A 15 -4.15 5.13 -1.94
N VAL A 16 -4.45 3.85 -1.74
CA VAL A 16 -3.97 2.76 -2.61
C VAL A 16 -4.37 2.99 -4.06
N VAL A 17 -5.67 3.22 -4.32
CA VAL A 17 -6.19 3.40 -5.68
C VAL A 17 -5.56 4.63 -6.34
N ALA A 18 -5.41 5.73 -5.59
CA ALA A 18 -4.73 6.93 -6.07
C ALA A 18 -3.26 6.66 -6.40
N GLY A 19 -2.52 5.95 -5.54
CA GLY A 19 -1.13 5.58 -5.78
C GLY A 19 -0.94 4.72 -7.03
N ILE A 20 -1.83 3.75 -7.25
CA ILE A 20 -1.85 2.92 -8.48
C ILE A 20 -2.20 3.78 -9.71
N GLY A 21 -3.16 4.70 -9.59
CA GLY A 21 -3.52 5.62 -10.67
C GLY A 21 -2.35 6.51 -11.08
N VAL A 22 -1.65 7.09 -10.11
CA VAL A 22 -0.44 7.90 -10.35
C VAL A 22 0.66 7.05 -10.98
N ALA A 23 0.87 5.81 -10.52
CA ALA A 23 1.82 4.89 -11.13
C ALA A 23 1.49 4.61 -12.60
N ALA A 24 0.24 4.25 -12.89
CA ALA A 24 -0.21 3.96 -14.24
C ALA A 24 -0.06 5.19 -15.15
N TRP A 25 -0.40 6.38 -14.65
CA TRP A 25 -0.24 7.63 -15.39
C TRP A 25 1.23 7.94 -15.67
N GLN A 26 2.10 7.90 -14.65
CA GLN A 26 3.53 8.15 -14.80
C GLN A 26 4.17 7.19 -15.81
N PHE A 27 3.86 5.90 -15.71
CA PHE A 27 4.35 4.89 -16.65
C PHE A 27 3.87 5.17 -18.08
N ALA A 28 2.60 5.53 -18.25
CA ALA A 28 2.05 5.88 -19.56
C ALA A 28 2.67 7.15 -20.17
N THR A 29 3.04 8.14 -19.36
CA THR A 29 3.59 9.41 -19.85
C THR A 29 5.11 9.39 -20.05
N THR A 30 5.84 8.67 -19.21
CA THR A 30 7.32 8.73 -19.16
C THR A 30 7.99 7.42 -19.59
N GLY A 31 7.27 6.29 -19.56
CA GLY A 31 7.85 4.96 -19.74
C GLY A 31 8.72 4.47 -18.57
N GLU A 32 8.91 5.30 -17.54
CA GLU A 32 9.71 4.98 -16.36
C GLU A 32 8.92 4.14 -15.36
N ARG A 33 9.62 3.25 -14.65
CA ARG A 33 9.00 2.39 -13.64
C ARG A 33 8.57 3.24 -12.42
N PRO A 34 7.27 3.30 -12.09
CA PRO A 34 6.77 4.17 -11.02
C PRO A 34 6.91 3.50 -9.64
N LEU A 35 8.15 3.32 -9.19
CA LEU A 35 8.48 2.57 -7.98
C LEU A 35 7.94 3.25 -6.70
N ARG A 36 8.15 4.56 -6.55
CA ARG A 36 7.64 5.39 -5.44
C ARG A 36 6.13 5.29 -5.22
N PRO A 37 5.26 5.57 -6.21
CA PRO A 37 3.81 5.49 -6.01
C PRO A 37 3.33 4.06 -5.67
N LEU A 38 3.97 3.03 -6.24
CA LEU A 38 3.68 1.64 -5.92
C LEU A 38 4.10 1.28 -4.48
N ALA A 39 5.23 1.80 -4.00
CA ALA A 39 5.66 1.60 -2.63
C ALA A 39 4.69 2.24 -1.62
N ILE A 40 4.19 3.44 -1.92
CA ILE A 40 3.17 4.11 -1.10
C ILE A 40 1.87 3.30 -1.07
N ALA A 41 1.42 2.78 -2.22
CA ALA A 41 0.25 1.92 -2.28
C ALA A 41 0.42 0.62 -1.48
N ALA A 42 1.60 -0.01 -1.54
CA ALA A 42 1.89 -1.20 -0.75
C ALA A 42 1.90 -0.90 0.77
N ALA A 43 2.48 0.22 1.20
CA ALA A 43 2.45 0.64 2.59
C ALA A 43 1.02 0.95 3.08
N ALA A 44 0.19 1.59 2.27
CA ALA A 44 -1.21 1.87 2.60
C ALA A 44 -2.03 0.56 2.75
N PHE A 45 -1.78 -0.45 1.90
CA PHE A 45 -2.37 -1.78 2.05
C PHE A 45 -1.99 -2.46 3.38
N ALA A 46 -0.74 -2.33 3.81
CA ALA A 46 -0.31 -2.84 5.12
C ALA A 46 -1.13 -2.21 6.27
N GLY A 47 -1.41 -0.90 6.16
CA GLY A 47 -2.29 -0.19 7.09
C GLY A 47 -3.72 -0.75 7.13
N VAL A 48 -4.29 -1.14 5.99
CA VAL A 48 -5.64 -1.74 5.92
C VAL A 48 -5.70 -3.05 6.71
N PHE A 49 -4.69 -3.91 6.58
CA PHE A 49 -4.65 -5.20 7.28
C PHE A 49 -4.44 -5.03 8.78
N GLN A 50 -3.57 -4.11 9.20
CA GLN A 50 -3.37 -3.75 10.61
C GLN A 50 -4.66 -3.20 11.23
N LEU A 51 -5.30 -2.23 10.58
CA LEU A 51 -6.53 -1.62 11.10
C LEU A 51 -7.69 -2.63 11.12
N GLY A 52 -7.79 -3.47 10.10
CA GLY A 52 -8.80 -4.52 10.05
C GLY A 52 -8.60 -5.60 11.12
N GLN A 53 -7.35 -5.92 11.47
CA GLN A 53 -7.04 -6.83 12.57
C GLN A 53 -7.36 -6.22 13.93
N ALA A 54 -6.99 -4.96 14.16
CA ALA A 54 -7.26 -4.25 15.40
C ALA A 54 -8.76 -4.15 15.73
N ASN A 55 -9.61 -4.14 14.70
CA ASN A 55 -11.07 -4.10 14.81
C ASN A 55 -11.75 -5.47 14.66
N GLY A 56 -10.97 -6.57 14.60
CA GLY A 56 -11.51 -7.94 14.59
C GLY A 56 -12.06 -8.43 13.26
N TYR A 57 -11.90 -7.69 12.15
CA TYR A 57 -12.35 -8.11 10.82
C TYR A 57 -11.47 -9.21 10.20
N PHE A 58 -10.19 -9.29 10.59
CA PHE A 58 -9.25 -10.28 10.08
C PHE A 58 -8.70 -11.17 11.18
N ARG A 59 -8.39 -12.43 10.84
CA ARG A 59 -7.65 -13.32 11.74
C ARG A 59 -6.24 -12.73 11.98
N PRO A 60 -5.73 -12.72 13.22
CA PRO A 60 -4.46 -12.09 13.56
C PRO A 60 -3.29 -12.56 12.69
N THR A 61 -3.18 -13.86 12.49
CA THR A 61 -2.09 -14.47 11.70
C THR A 61 -2.15 -14.07 10.23
N ALA A 62 -3.34 -14.06 9.63
CA ALA A 62 -3.52 -13.70 8.23
C ALA A 62 -3.20 -12.22 7.99
N ALA A 63 -3.69 -11.34 8.87
CA ALA A 63 -3.42 -9.91 8.80
C ALA A 63 -1.93 -9.60 9.00
N ALA A 64 -1.26 -10.27 9.95
CA ALA A 64 0.17 -10.08 10.18
C ALA A 64 1.00 -10.49 8.96
N VAL A 65 0.70 -11.64 8.35
CA VAL A 65 1.40 -12.11 7.14
C VAL A 65 1.19 -11.16 5.98
N LEU A 66 -0.04 -10.72 5.72
CA LEU A 66 -0.35 -9.80 4.63
C LEU A 66 0.27 -8.42 4.86
N THR A 67 0.23 -7.90 6.09
CA THR A 67 0.91 -6.66 6.47
C THR A 67 2.41 -6.76 6.19
N ALA A 68 3.05 -7.84 6.65
CA ALA A 68 4.49 -8.06 6.45
C ALA A 68 4.84 -8.17 4.96
N ALA A 69 4.05 -8.91 4.18
CA ALA A 69 4.26 -9.02 2.73
C ALA A 69 4.16 -7.66 2.02
N CYS A 70 3.15 -6.85 2.36
CA CYS A 70 2.97 -5.50 1.84
C CYS A 70 4.15 -4.58 2.20
N LEU A 71 4.64 -4.64 3.44
CA LEU A 71 5.80 -3.85 3.87
C LEU A 71 7.09 -4.30 3.18
N LEU A 72 7.31 -5.60 3.03
CA LEU A 72 8.46 -6.13 2.30
C LEU A 72 8.45 -5.70 0.82
N LEU A 73 7.29 -5.67 0.19
CA LEU A 73 7.14 -5.14 -1.17
C LEU A 73 7.42 -3.64 -1.24
N ALA A 74 6.90 -2.85 -0.29
CA ALA A 74 7.16 -1.42 -0.23
C ALA A 74 8.66 -1.13 -0.08
N VAL A 75 9.34 -1.82 0.84
CA VAL A 75 10.79 -1.70 1.03
C VAL A 75 11.55 -2.13 -0.22
N GLY A 76 11.17 -3.27 -0.83
CA GLY A 76 11.81 -3.76 -2.04
C GLY A 76 11.73 -2.77 -3.20
N LEU A 77 10.57 -2.14 -3.40
CA LEU A 77 10.37 -1.10 -4.41
C LEU A 77 11.22 0.14 -4.16
N ILE A 78 11.30 0.61 -2.90
CA ILE A 78 12.13 1.75 -2.51
C ILE A 78 13.63 1.44 -2.72
N VAL A 79 14.08 0.25 -2.34
CA VAL A 79 15.49 -0.18 -2.54
C VAL A 79 15.83 -0.27 -4.03
N MET A 80 14.91 -0.76 -4.86
CA MET A 80 15.11 -0.79 -6.32
C MET A 80 15.24 0.62 -6.91
N GLU A 81 14.52 1.59 -6.36
CA GLU A 81 14.60 2.98 -6.79
C GLU A 81 15.97 3.58 -6.48
N PHE A 82 16.46 3.43 -5.25
CA PHE A 82 17.82 3.88 -4.89
C PHE A 82 18.92 3.25 -5.74
N ARG A 83 18.78 1.98 -6.13
CA ARG A 83 19.74 1.30 -7.02
C ARG A 83 19.68 1.77 -8.48
N SER A 84 18.58 2.39 -8.89
CA SER A 84 18.41 2.88 -10.25
C SER A 84 18.95 4.30 -10.42
N ASP A 85 19.17 5.01 -9.30
CA ASP A 85 19.73 6.36 -9.23
C ASP A 85 21.28 6.37 -9.16
N GLU A 86 21.93 5.22 -8.95
CA GLU A 86 23.39 4.99 -9.02
C GLU A 86 23.85 4.60 -10.43
#